data_AF-A0A3M1Y958-F1
#
_entry.id   AF-A0A3M1Y958-F1
#
_cell.length_a   1.000
_cell.length_b   1.000
_cell.length_c   1.000
_cell.angle_alpha   90.00
_cell.angle_beta   90.00
_cell.angle_gamma   90.00
#
_symmetry.space_group_name_H-M   'P 1'
#
loop_
_entity.id
_entity.type
_entity.pdbx_description
1 polymer ?
#
loop_
_entity_poly.entity_id
_entity_poly.type
_entity_poly.pdbx_seq_one_letter_code
_entity_poly.pdbx_strand_id
1 'polypeptide(L)'
;MQAYRYQEIAYLVVPIMLGYEFFRTARDEKRGKEETPIGSYVLDFFGFLFITLVPALFLFTIWAIEKGKYNFGVETLARFDRYGVMFMFMGAWWQVYIIAALRARRLQRENKPLSLWGPFLGLGIFISLLVLWVSPWGLKWVSVGWFIGLTGLLWALKVKPRTLEKLFWGLAIFTFFLENIVFIWLESIV
;
A
#
# COMPACT_ATOMS: atom_id res chain seq x y z
N MET A 1 19.86 1.68 18.52
CA MET A 1 18.65 1.47 17.69
C MET A 1 18.29 0.00 17.72
N GLN A 2 17.04 -0.34 17.99
CA GLN A 2 16.56 -1.73 17.90
C GLN A 2 16.43 -2.09 16.42
N ALA A 3 16.91 -3.27 16.01
CA ALA A 3 16.93 -3.72 14.61
C ALA A 3 15.54 -3.68 13.93
N TYR A 4 14.47 -3.78 14.72
CA TYR A 4 13.07 -3.67 14.31
C TYR A 4 12.72 -2.34 13.59
N ARG A 5 13.31 -1.21 14.00
CA ARG A 5 12.96 0.12 13.46
C ARG A 5 13.56 0.42 12.08
N TYR A 6 14.65 -0.24 11.71
CA TYR A 6 15.18 -0.15 10.35
C TYR A 6 14.33 -0.94 9.35
N GLN A 7 13.62 -1.96 9.82
CA GLN A 7 12.71 -2.76 9.00
C GLN A 7 11.45 -1.95 8.65
N GLU A 8 10.98 -1.14 9.59
CA GLU A 8 9.86 -0.19 9.42
C GLU A 8 10.08 0.78 8.25
N ILE A 9 11.31 1.29 8.08
CA ILE A 9 11.67 2.18 6.98
C ILE A 9 11.54 1.49 5.61
N ALA A 10 11.83 0.19 5.53
CA ALA A 10 11.71 -0.55 4.27
C ALA A 10 10.27 -0.59 3.75
N TYR A 11 9.27 -0.56 4.64
CA TYR A 11 7.87 -0.52 4.22
C TYR A 11 7.50 0.77 3.49
N LEU A 12 8.22 1.89 3.71
CA LEU A 12 7.96 3.18 3.04
C LEU A 12 8.03 3.10 1.51
N VAL A 13 8.71 2.10 0.96
CA VAL A 13 8.75 1.83 -0.47
C VAL A 13 7.33 1.71 -1.06
N VAL A 14 6.41 1.04 -0.36
CA VAL A 14 5.06 0.78 -0.88
C VAL A 14 4.21 2.06 -1.00
N PRO A 15 4.03 2.89 0.05
CA PRO A 15 3.27 4.13 -0.07
C PRO A 15 3.95 5.14 -1.00
N ILE A 16 5.29 5.21 -1.03
CA ILE A 16 5.99 6.09 -1.98
C ILE A 16 5.69 5.68 -3.43
N MET A 17 5.75 4.38 -3.74
CA MET A 17 5.41 3.86 -5.07
C MET A 17 3.95 4.09 -5.42
N LEU A 18 3.03 3.94 -4.45
CA LEU A 18 1.62 4.27 -4.61
C LEU A 18 1.40 5.76 -4.91
N GLY A 19 2.07 6.64 -4.16
CA GLY A 19 2.03 8.09 -4.38
C GLY A 19 2.51 8.49 -5.78
N TYR A 20 3.61 7.87 -6.25
CA TYR A 20 4.10 8.07 -7.61
C TYR A 20 3.08 7.62 -8.68
N GLU A 21 2.43 6.47 -8.47
CA GLU A 21 1.42 5.94 -9.39
C GLU A 21 0.15 6.82 -9.43
N PHE A 22 -0.23 7.44 -8.31
CA PHE A 22 -1.27 8.46 -8.28
C PHE A 22 -0.93 9.68 -9.14
N PHE A 23 0.25 10.29 -8.96
CA PHE A 23 0.68 11.43 -9.78
C PHE A 23 0.78 11.09 -11.26
N ARG A 24 1.33 9.91 -11.58
CA ARG A 24 1.45 9.46 -12.96
C ARG A 24 0.08 9.27 -13.61
N THR A 25 -0.89 8.74 -12.87
CA THR A 25 -2.27 8.58 -13.35
C THR A 25 -2.96 9.94 -13.50
N ALA A 26 -2.77 10.87 -12.56
CA ALA A 26 -3.28 12.24 -12.69
C ALA A 26 -2.73 12.92 -13.95
N ARG A 27 -1.42 12.81 -14.21
CA ARG A 27 -0.77 13.37 -15.41
C ARG A 27 -1.35 12.79 -16.71
N ASP A 28 -1.61 11.49 -16.74
CA ASP A 28 -2.21 10.82 -17.90
C ASP A 28 -3.68 11.23 -18.12
N GLU A 29 -4.44 11.53 -17.05
CA GLU A 29 -5.81 12.04 -17.15
C GLU A 29 -5.90 13.49 -17.66
N LYS A 30 -4.88 14.31 -17.36
CA LYS A 30 -4.77 15.71 -17.83
C LYS A 30 -4.33 15.81 -19.28
N ARG A 31 -3.71 14.76 -19.83
CA ARG A 31 -3.12 14.80 -21.17
C ARG A 31 -4.21 14.85 -22.25
N GLY A 32 -4.19 15.92 -23.05
CA GLY A 32 -5.06 16.09 -24.22
C GLY A 32 -6.49 16.53 -23.89
N LYS A 33 -6.72 17.12 -22.71
CA LYS A 33 -8.00 17.74 -22.35
C LYS A 33 -7.81 19.25 -22.19
N GLU A 34 -8.77 20.02 -22.71
CA GLU A 34 -8.81 21.49 -22.54
C GLU A 34 -9.10 21.88 -21.09
N GLU A 35 -9.95 21.10 -20.40
CA GLU A 35 -10.25 21.28 -18.99
C GLU A 35 -9.70 20.13 -18.13
N THR A 36 -9.18 20.51 -16.95
CA THR A 36 -8.55 19.58 -16.02
C THR A 36 -9.63 18.84 -15.23
N PRO A 37 -9.79 17.51 -15.35
CA PRO A 37 -10.89 16.81 -14.69
C PRO A 37 -10.70 16.80 -13.16
N ILE A 38 -11.79 16.95 -12.41
CA ILE A 38 -11.80 16.92 -10.92
C ILE A 38 -11.07 15.68 -10.38
N GLY A 39 -11.25 14.52 -11.03
CA GLY A 39 -10.57 13.27 -10.65
C GLY A 39 -9.04 13.39 -10.61
N SER A 40 -8.44 14.23 -11.46
CA SER A 40 -6.98 14.42 -11.47
C SER A 40 -6.47 15.20 -10.25
N TYR A 41 -7.25 16.13 -9.71
CA TYR A 41 -6.90 16.84 -8.47
C TYR A 41 -6.98 15.90 -7.26
N VAL A 42 -7.98 15.02 -7.24
CA VAL A 42 -8.12 13.98 -6.21
C VAL A 42 -6.92 13.03 -6.25
N LEU A 43 -6.50 12.60 -7.45
CA LEU A 43 -5.31 11.76 -7.62
C LEU A 43 -4.04 12.48 -7.19
N ASP A 44 -3.83 13.76 -7.54
CA ASP A 44 -2.67 14.54 -7.08
C ASP A 44 -2.64 14.68 -5.55
N PHE A 45 -3.81 14.93 -4.93
CA PHE A 45 -3.93 15.01 -3.48
C PHE A 45 -3.54 13.70 -2.81
N PHE A 46 -4.05 12.56 -3.30
CA PHE A 46 -3.61 11.25 -2.80
C PHE A 46 -2.12 11.00 -3.07
N GLY A 47 -1.60 11.42 -4.22
CA GLY A 47 -0.16 11.38 -4.51
C GLY A 47 0.66 12.07 -3.43
N PHE A 48 0.26 13.29 -3.05
CA PHE A 48 0.91 14.05 -1.98
C PHE A 48 0.80 13.35 -0.61
N LEU A 49 -0.39 12.85 -0.27
CA LEU A 49 -0.61 12.14 1.00
C LEU A 49 0.34 10.94 1.15
N PHE A 50 0.45 10.10 0.11
CA PHE A 50 1.22 8.86 0.19
C PHE A 50 2.73 9.06 0.00
N ILE A 51 3.17 10.06 -0.79
CA ILE A 51 4.61 10.29 -1.01
C ILE A 51 5.25 11.16 0.07
N THR A 52 4.48 12.09 0.66
CA THR A 52 5.02 13.10 1.57
C THR A 52 4.44 12.95 2.95
N LEU A 53 3.12 13.05 3.11
CA LEU A 53 2.51 13.11 4.44
C LEU A 53 2.72 11.82 5.23
N VAL A 54 2.38 10.66 4.65
CA VAL A 54 2.50 9.35 5.31
C VAL A 54 3.97 9.07 5.70
N PRO A 55 4.97 9.18 4.79
CA PRO A 55 6.36 9.01 5.18
C PRO A 55 6.85 10.02 6.21
N ALA A 56 6.44 11.30 6.11
CA ALA A 56 6.84 12.33 7.07
C ALA A 56 6.30 12.04 8.47
N LEU A 57 5.01 11.67 8.59
CA LEU A 57 4.41 11.29 9.86
C LEU A 57 5.11 10.06 10.46
N PHE A 58 5.40 9.06 9.63
CA PHE A 58 6.05 7.82 10.07
C PHE A 58 7.51 8.03 10.51
N LEU A 59 8.28 8.82 9.78
CA LEU A 59 9.64 9.17 10.18
C LEU A 59 9.65 10.07 11.43
N PHE A 60 8.67 10.96 11.54
CA PHE A 60 8.50 11.80 12.72
C PHE A 60 8.18 10.97 13.96
N THR A 61 7.28 9.97 13.88
CA THR A 61 6.97 9.09 15.02
C THR A 61 8.19 8.31 15.48
N ILE A 62 8.95 7.72 14.55
CA ILE A 62 10.21 7.02 14.87
C ILE A 62 11.18 7.97 15.58
N TRP A 63 11.44 9.14 15.00
CA TRP A 63 12.35 10.13 15.56
C TRP A 63 11.92 10.63 16.94
N ALA A 64 10.63 10.93 17.11
CA ALA A 64 10.06 11.45 18.35
C ALA A 64 10.19 10.44 19.50
N ILE A 65 9.93 9.15 19.22
CA ILE A 65 10.09 8.07 20.18
C ILE A 65 11.58 7.84 20.49
N GLU A 66 12.46 7.80 19.49
CA GLU A 66 13.90 7.58 19.71
C GLU A 66 14.57 8.65 20.54
N LYS A 67 14.19 9.91 20.36
CA LYS A 67 14.78 11.02 21.09
C LYS A 67 14.20 11.21 22.49
N GLY A 68 13.12 10.49 22.84
CA GLY A 68 12.42 10.67 24.11
C GLY A 68 11.98 12.12 24.36
N LYS A 69 11.84 12.92 23.28
CA LYS A 69 11.59 14.37 23.36
C LYS A 69 10.11 14.73 23.36
N TYR A 70 9.23 13.73 23.26
CA TYR A 70 7.79 13.94 23.21
C TYR A 70 7.18 13.67 24.60
N ASN A 71 7.22 14.67 25.48
CA ASN A 71 6.73 14.57 26.86
C ASN A 71 5.19 14.64 26.98
N PHE A 72 4.48 14.95 25.90
CA PHE A 72 3.01 15.02 25.87
C PHE A 72 2.43 13.90 25.02
N GLY A 73 1.48 13.12 25.54
CA GLY A 73 0.76 12.13 24.74
C GLY A 73 1.60 10.95 24.26
N VAL A 74 2.54 10.46 25.08
CA VAL A 74 3.34 9.25 24.79
C VAL A 74 2.46 8.06 24.42
N GLU A 75 1.31 7.93 25.08
CA GLU A 75 0.33 6.89 24.77
C GLU A 75 -0.31 7.07 23.40
N THR A 76 -0.68 8.31 23.04
CA THR A 76 -1.18 8.65 21.70
C THR A 76 -0.13 8.39 20.63
N LEU A 77 1.12 8.77 20.89
CA LEU A 77 2.24 8.53 19.98
C LEU A 77 2.50 7.02 19.79
N ALA A 78 2.42 6.23 20.86
CA ALA A 78 2.57 4.78 20.80
C ALA A 78 1.40 4.07 20.10
N ARG A 79 0.18 4.62 20.20
CA ARG A 79 -0.96 4.14 19.39
C ARG A 79 -0.77 4.48 17.91
N PHE A 80 -0.32 5.69 17.59
CA PHE A 80 0.02 6.09 16.23
C PHE A 80 1.15 5.25 15.63
N ASP A 81 2.17 4.91 16.42
CA ASP A 81 3.27 4.04 16.01
C ASP A 81 2.76 2.62 15.69
N ARG A 82 1.97 2.02 16.59
CA ARG A 82 1.34 0.70 16.36
C ARG A 82 0.43 0.70 15.13
N TYR A 83 -0.39 1.73 14.96
CA TYR A 83 -1.25 1.88 13.78
C TYR A 83 -0.40 2.07 12.51
N GLY A 84 0.63 2.91 12.56
CA GLY A 84 1.56 3.13 11.46
C GLY A 84 2.24 1.83 11.03
N VAL A 85 2.77 1.06 11.98
CA VAL A 85 3.38 -0.25 11.68
C VAL A 85 2.35 -1.19 11.05
N MET A 86 1.13 -1.30 11.59
CA MET A 86 0.10 -2.16 11.00
C MET A 86 -0.32 -1.70 9.60
N PHE A 87 -0.56 -0.40 9.41
CA PHE A 87 -0.89 0.22 8.13
C PHE A 87 0.18 -0.03 7.07
N MET A 88 1.44 -0.02 7.48
CA MET A 88 2.59 -0.27 6.62
C MET A 88 2.81 -1.77 6.38
N PHE A 89 2.42 -2.63 7.33
CA PHE A 89 2.63 -4.07 7.31
C PHE A 89 1.50 -4.85 6.66
N MET A 90 0.28 -4.76 7.20
CA MET A 90 -0.92 -5.39 6.64
C MET A 90 -1.50 -4.53 5.52
N GLY A 91 -1.42 -3.20 5.63
CA GLY A 91 -1.97 -2.30 4.64
C GLY A 91 -1.19 -2.19 3.34
N ALA A 92 0.03 -2.72 3.30
CA ALA A 92 0.79 -2.81 2.05
C ALA A 92 0.04 -3.58 0.95
N TRP A 93 -0.80 -4.56 1.32
CA TRP A 93 -1.55 -5.35 0.33
C TRP A 93 -2.61 -4.55 -0.41
N TRP A 94 -3.44 -3.78 0.29
CA TRP A 94 -4.44 -2.94 -0.40
C TRP A 94 -3.77 -1.82 -1.20
N GLN A 95 -2.64 -1.28 -0.72
CA GLN A 95 -1.85 -0.31 -1.47
C GLN A 95 -1.33 -0.89 -2.79
N VAL A 96 -0.81 -2.13 -2.77
CA VAL A 96 -0.38 -2.85 -3.99
C VAL A 96 -1.54 -3.13 -4.92
N TYR A 97 -2.73 -3.44 -4.40
CA TYR A 97 -3.92 -3.58 -5.24
C TYR A 97 -4.31 -2.26 -5.90
N ILE A 98 -4.24 -1.13 -5.20
CA ILE A 98 -4.49 0.18 -5.82
C ILE A 98 -3.44 0.47 -6.91
N ILE A 99 -2.16 0.20 -6.67
CA ILE A 99 -1.10 0.33 -7.69
C ILE A 99 -1.46 -0.50 -8.94
N ALA A 100 -1.83 -1.77 -8.74
CA ALA A 100 -2.21 -2.67 -9.82
C ALA A 100 -3.46 -2.19 -10.56
N ALA A 101 -4.46 -1.65 -9.84
CA ALA A 101 -5.68 -1.11 -10.42
C ALA A 101 -5.41 0.15 -11.27
N LEU A 102 -4.66 1.12 -10.72
CA LEU A 102 -4.27 2.35 -11.42
C LEU A 102 -3.48 2.01 -12.69
N ARG A 103 -2.54 1.08 -12.60
CA ARG A 103 -1.76 0.66 -13.76
C ARG A 103 -2.59 -0.12 -14.78
N ALA A 104 -3.50 -1.00 -14.34
CA ALA A 104 -4.43 -1.70 -15.23
C ALA A 104 -5.31 -0.72 -16.02
N ARG A 105 -5.79 0.35 -15.36
CA ARG A 105 -6.54 1.44 -16.01
C ARG A 105 -5.73 2.13 -17.10
N ARG A 106 -4.47 2.45 -16.84
CA ARG A 106 -3.57 3.12 -17.80
C ARG A 106 -3.23 2.22 -18.99
N LEU A 107 -2.99 0.93 -18.73
CA LEU A 107 -2.67 -0.06 -19.77
C LEU A 107 -3.88 -0.50 -20.60
N GLN A 108 -5.12 -0.08 -20.29
CA GLN A 108 -6.22 -0.22 -21.25
C GLN A 108 -5.93 0.48 -22.58
N ARG A 109 -5.04 1.48 -22.58
CA ARG A 109 -4.61 2.22 -23.77
C ARG A 109 -3.37 1.63 -24.46
N GLU A 110 -2.61 0.75 -23.81
CA GLU A 110 -1.36 0.20 -24.34
C GLU A 110 -1.34 -1.33 -24.30
N ASN A 111 -1.06 -1.96 -25.44
CA ASN A 111 -1.16 -3.42 -25.62
C ASN A 111 0.05 -4.21 -25.06
N LYS A 112 0.52 -3.89 -23.84
CA LYS A 112 1.71 -4.50 -23.20
C LYS A 112 1.36 -5.24 -21.91
N PRO A 113 0.99 -6.54 -21.97
CA PRO A 113 0.55 -7.31 -20.79
C PRO A 113 1.65 -7.47 -19.73
N LEU A 114 2.93 -7.55 -20.11
CA LEU A 114 4.05 -7.67 -19.16
C LEU A 114 4.19 -6.44 -18.25
N SER A 115 3.78 -5.26 -18.72
CA SER A 115 3.84 -4.02 -17.94
C SER A 115 2.90 -4.01 -16.74
N LEU A 116 1.83 -4.82 -16.78
CA LEU A 116 0.82 -4.92 -15.74
C LEU A 116 1.29 -5.83 -14.59
N TRP A 117 1.90 -6.96 -14.94
CA TRP A 117 2.35 -7.97 -13.98
C TRP A 117 3.64 -7.59 -13.25
N GLY A 118 4.57 -6.88 -13.91
CA GLY A 118 5.89 -6.57 -13.35
C GLY A 118 5.86 -5.93 -11.94
N PRO A 119 5.13 -4.83 -11.72
CA PRO A 119 5.06 -4.19 -10.41
C PRO A 119 4.21 -4.95 -9.40
N PHE A 120 3.13 -5.60 -9.82
CA PHE A 120 2.30 -6.41 -8.92
C PHE A 120 3.11 -7.59 -8.37
N LEU A 121 3.84 -8.28 -9.25
CA LEU A 121 4.74 -9.37 -8.86
C LEU A 121 5.92 -8.85 -8.06
N GLY A 122 6.58 -7.76 -8.51
CA GLY A 122 7.72 -7.18 -7.82
C GLY A 122 7.39 -6.69 -6.41
N LEU A 123 6.33 -5.91 -6.25
CA LEU A 123 5.87 -5.42 -4.94
C LEU A 123 5.26 -6.54 -4.10
N GLY A 124 4.56 -7.50 -4.70
CA GLY A 124 4.02 -8.65 -3.98
C GLY A 124 5.11 -9.58 -3.45
N ILE A 125 6.17 -9.84 -4.23
CA ILE A 125 7.36 -10.56 -3.77
C ILE A 125 8.06 -9.76 -2.68
N PHE A 126 8.26 -8.45 -2.89
CA PHE A 126 8.90 -7.57 -1.91
C PHE A 126 8.16 -7.62 -0.57
N ILE A 127 6.84 -7.39 -0.56
CA ILE A 127 6.01 -7.45 0.65
C ILE A 127 6.06 -8.85 1.27
N SER A 128 5.97 -9.91 0.46
CA SER A 128 6.02 -11.28 0.98
C SER A 128 7.36 -11.58 1.67
N LEU A 129 8.48 -11.12 1.12
CA LEU A 129 9.80 -11.25 1.74
C LEU A 129 9.91 -10.40 3.02
N LEU A 130 9.38 -9.18 2.99
CA LEU A 130 9.36 -8.28 4.13
C LEU A 130 8.50 -8.86 5.28
N VAL A 131 7.36 -9.46 4.95
CA VAL A 131 6.49 -10.19 5.87
C VAL A 131 7.18 -11.45 6.42
N LEU A 132 7.84 -12.23 5.58
CA LEU A 132 8.63 -13.39 6.02
C LEU A 132 9.73 -12.99 7.01
N TRP A 133 10.28 -11.79 6.89
CA TRP A 133 11.32 -11.28 7.77
C TRP A 133 10.80 -10.82 9.14
N VAL A 134 9.66 -10.12 9.19
CA VAL A 134 9.24 -9.38 10.41
C VAL A 134 8.03 -10.00 11.13
N SER A 135 7.20 -10.77 10.44
CA SER A 135 5.90 -11.23 10.94
C SER A 135 5.93 -12.40 11.93
N PRO A 136 4.90 -12.58 12.77
CA PRO A 136 4.59 -13.85 13.43
C PRO A 136 4.37 -14.99 12.41
N TRP A 137 4.75 -16.23 12.78
CA TRP A 137 4.78 -17.39 11.87
C TRP A 137 3.47 -17.64 11.12
N GLY A 138 2.32 -17.56 11.79
CA GLY A 138 1.02 -17.77 11.14
C GLY A 138 0.69 -16.73 10.06
N LEU A 139 0.99 -15.46 10.32
CA LEU A 139 0.72 -14.36 9.38
C LEU A 139 1.63 -14.39 8.14
N LYS A 140 2.83 -14.99 8.25
CA LYS A 140 3.73 -15.21 7.11
C LYS A 140 3.06 -16.01 6.00
N TRP A 141 2.47 -17.15 6.37
CA TRP A 141 1.87 -18.07 5.41
C TRP A 141 0.55 -17.56 4.85
N VAL A 142 -0.21 -16.78 5.62
CA VAL A 142 -1.40 -16.10 5.10
C VAL A 142 -1.03 -15.13 3.99
N SER A 143 -0.01 -14.28 4.19
CA SER A 143 0.43 -13.33 3.16
C SER A 143 0.99 -14.02 1.91
N VAL A 144 1.85 -15.02 2.09
CA VAL A 144 2.47 -15.75 0.97
C VAL A 144 1.41 -16.57 0.21
N GLY A 145 0.55 -17.30 0.93
CA GLY A 145 -0.53 -18.08 0.34
C GLY A 145 -1.54 -17.21 -0.39
N TRP A 146 -1.87 -16.04 0.17
CA TRP A 146 -2.73 -15.06 -0.48
C TRP A 146 -2.11 -14.54 -1.78
N PHE A 147 -0.82 -14.17 -1.77
CA PHE A 147 -0.12 -13.73 -2.98
C PHE A 147 -0.08 -14.80 -4.07
N ILE A 148 0.31 -16.03 -3.73
CA ILE A 148 0.40 -17.15 -4.67
C ILE A 148 -1.00 -17.49 -5.21
N GLY A 149 -1.99 -17.60 -4.33
CA GLY A 149 -3.37 -17.93 -4.69
C GLY A 149 -3.99 -16.89 -5.62
N LEU A 150 -3.83 -15.60 -5.31
CA LEU A 150 -4.37 -14.51 -6.12
C LEU A 150 -3.67 -14.43 -7.47
N THR A 151 -2.34 -14.57 -7.50
CA THR A 151 -1.55 -14.59 -8.74
C THR A 151 -1.95 -15.79 -9.62
N GLY A 152 -2.03 -16.98 -9.04
CA GLY A 152 -2.42 -18.21 -9.75
C GLY A 152 -3.84 -18.15 -10.29
N LEU A 153 -4.80 -17.64 -9.51
CA LEU A 153 -6.19 -17.45 -9.93
C LEU A 153 -6.29 -16.46 -11.09
N LEU A 154 -5.62 -15.32 -10.98
CA LEU A 154 -5.63 -14.30 -12.03
C LEU A 154 -4.98 -14.79 -13.33
N TRP A 155 -3.90 -15.57 -13.21
CA TRP A 155 -3.22 -16.18 -14.36
C TRP A 155 -4.10 -17.23 -15.04
N ALA A 156 -4.73 -18.13 -14.27
CA ALA A 156 -5.62 -19.17 -14.79
C ALA A 156 -6.84 -18.59 -15.52
N LEU A 157 -7.43 -17.52 -14.97
CA LEU A 157 -8.63 -16.89 -15.52
C LEU A 157 -8.38 -15.97 -16.74
N LYS A 158 -7.12 -15.76 -17.15
CA LYS A 158 -6.72 -14.89 -18.28
C LYS A 158 -7.49 -13.56 -18.30
N VAL A 159 -7.60 -12.92 -17.14
CA VAL A 159 -8.50 -11.79 -16.92
C VAL A 159 -8.09 -10.57 -17.75
N LYS A 160 -9.05 -9.96 -18.47
CA LYS A 160 -8.81 -8.74 -19.25
C LYS A 160 -8.45 -7.55 -18.35
N PRO A 161 -7.64 -6.58 -18.81
CA PRO A 161 -7.21 -5.42 -18.00
C PRO A 161 -8.36 -4.62 -17.35
N ARG A 162 -9.50 -4.50 -18.03
CA ARG A 162 -10.70 -3.80 -17.52
C ARG A 162 -11.36 -4.54 -16.34
N THR A 163 -11.31 -5.87 -16.35
CA THR A 163 -11.81 -6.68 -15.24
C THR A 163 -10.80 -6.72 -14.11
N LEU A 164 -9.50 -6.72 -14.42
CA LEU A 164 -8.42 -6.62 -13.42
C LEU A 164 -8.51 -5.32 -12.61
N GLU A 165 -8.74 -4.18 -13.27
CA GLU A 165 -8.92 -2.90 -12.57
C GLU A 165 -10.03 -2.98 -11.51
N LYS A 166 -11.22 -3.47 -11.91
CA LYS A 166 -12.37 -3.61 -11.00
C LYS A 166 -12.10 -4.58 -9.86
N LEU A 167 -11.46 -5.71 -10.17
CA LEU A 167 -11.12 -6.72 -9.17
C LEU A 167 -10.14 -6.15 -8.14
N PHE A 168 -9.07 -5.48 -8.58
CA PHE A 168 -8.08 -4.92 -7.67
C PHE A 168 -8.63 -3.77 -6.83
N TRP A 169 -9.52 -2.93 -7.37
CA TRP A 169 -10.24 -1.95 -6.55
C TRP A 169 -11.12 -2.63 -5.49
N GLY A 170 -11.86 -3.68 -5.87
CA GLY A 170 -12.67 -4.45 -4.93
C GLY A 170 -11.84 -5.10 -3.82
N LEU A 171 -10.70 -5.70 -4.20
CA LEU A 171 -9.75 -6.28 -3.26
C LEU A 171 -9.12 -5.22 -2.35
N ALA A 172 -8.74 -4.06 -2.88
CA ALA A 172 -8.19 -2.97 -2.08
C ALA A 172 -9.18 -2.52 -0.99
N ILE A 173 -10.44 -2.30 -1.36
CA ILE A 173 -11.50 -1.90 -0.43
C ILE A 173 -11.73 -3.00 0.62
N PHE A 174 -11.86 -4.25 0.18
CA PHE A 174 -12.08 -5.37 1.09
C PHE A 174 -10.92 -5.54 2.08
N THR A 175 -9.69 -5.54 1.60
CA THR A 175 -8.49 -5.69 2.44
C THR A 175 -8.31 -4.49 3.37
N PHE A 176 -8.60 -3.27 2.93
CA PHE A 176 -8.57 -2.09 3.79
C PHE A 176 -9.57 -2.19 4.95
N PHE A 177 -10.82 -2.56 4.69
CA PHE A 177 -11.82 -2.72 5.76
C PHE A 177 -11.47 -3.87 6.70
N LEU A 178 -11.05 -5.02 6.15
CA LEU A 178 -10.66 -6.17 6.95
C LEU A 178 -9.49 -5.82 7.90
N GLU A 179 -8.48 -5.11 7.39
CA GLU A 179 -7.34 -4.64 8.19
C GLU A 179 -7.80 -3.73 9.34
N ASN A 180 -8.65 -2.74 9.07
CA ASN A 180 -9.12 -1.81 10.11
C ASN A 180 -9.98 -2.53 11.16
N ILE A 181 -10.80 -3.51 10.76
CA ILE A 181 -11.56 -4.36 11.71
C ILE A 181 -10.61 -5.16 12.60
N VAL A 182 -9.59 -5.80 12.00
CA VAL A 182 -8.57 -6.56 12.73
C VAL A 182 -7.80 -5.65 13.67
N PHE A 183 -7.46 -4.42 13.25
CA PHE A 183 -6.80 -3.42 14.09
C PHE A 183 -7.64 -3.07 15.31
N ILE A 184 -8.92 -2.69 15.11
CA ILE A 184 -9.83 -2.34 16.21
C ILE A 184 -9.97 -3.52 17.17
N TRP A 185 -10.08 -4.74 16.64
CA TRP A 185 -10.17 -5.94 17.45
C TRP A 185 -8.90 -6.19 18.27
N LEU A 186 -7.72 -6.07 17.67
CA LEU A 186 -6.43 -6.22 18.36
C LEU A 186 -6.21 -5.12 19.40
N GLU A 187 -6.58 -3.87 19.12
CA GLU A 187 -6.51 -2.77 20.07
C GLU A 187 -7.51 -2.93 21.22
N SER A 188 -8.68 -3.55 20.99
CA SER A 188 -9.69 -3.78 22.03
C SER A 188 -9.34 -4.89 23.03
N ILE A 189 -8.42 -5.79 22.66
CA ILE A 189 -7.99 -6.93 23.49
C ILE A 189 -6.76 -6.60 24.33
N VAL A 190 -5.96 -5.61 23.90
CA VAL A 190 -4.70 -5.17 24.52
C VAL A 190 -4.92 -3.98 25.43
#